data_AF-A0A963V833-F1
#
_entry.id   AF-A0A963V833-F1
#
_cell.length_a   1.000
_cell.length_b   1.000
_cell.length_c   1.000
_cell.angle_alpha   90.00
_cell.angle_beta   90.00
_cell.angle_gamma   90.00
#
_symmetry.space_group_name_H-M   'P 1'
#
loop_
_entity.id
_entity.type
_entity.pdbx_description
1 polymer ?
#
loop_
_entity_poly.entity_id
_entity_poly.type
_entity_poly.pdbx_seq_one_letter_code
_entity_poly.pdbx_strand_id
1 'polypeptide(L)'
;GEHKYGKPILDRTMRYDSTLEEGEKAVLLSMDSTLRSNLSVGMPLDLTVLRAGECRIDRQRRIEPGDADFRRISDAWSKALRQSFAKVRI
;
A
#
# COMPACT_ATOMS: atom_id res chain seq x y z
N GLY A 1 10.95 1.15 -12.72
CA GLY A 1 10.01 2.14 -12.13
C GLY A 1 10.58 2.73 -10.86
N GLU A 2 9.95 3.77 -10.34
CA GLU A 2 10.33 4.42 -9.07
C GLU A 2 9.89 3.58 -7.87
N HIS A 3 10.85 3.06 -7.11
CA HIS A 3 10.61 2.07 -6.04
C HIS A 3 11.11 2.52 -4.66
N LYS A 4 11.86 3.63 -4.59
CA LYS A 4 12.56 4.05 -3.37
C LYS A 4 11.63 4.50 -2.24
N TYR A 5 10.51 5.15 -2.58
CA TYR A 5 9.61 5.77 -1.61
C TYR A 5 8.69 4.76 -0.91
N GLY A 6 8.21 3.75 -1.63
CA GLY A 6 7.35 2.70 -1.09
C GLY A 6 8.10 1.51 -0.48
N LYS A 7 9.39 1.32 -0.79
CA LYS A 7 10.19 0.20 -0.27
C LYS A 7 10.23 0.11 1.27
N PRO A 8 10.40 1.20 2.05
CA PRO A 8 10.58 1.09 3.49
C PRO A 8 9.37 0.55 4.28
N ILE A 9 8.15 0.60 3.73
CA ILE A 9 7.01 -0.06 4.39
C ILE A 9 7.01 -1.55 4.10
N LEU A 10 7.27 -1.94 2.84
CA LEU A 10 7.36 -3.34 2.44
C LEU A 10 8.44 -4.07 3.24
N ASP A 11 9.64 -3.48 3.35
CA ASP A 11 10.77 -4.06 4.09
C ASP A 11 10.48 -4.24 5.60
N ARG A 12 9.57 -3.44 6.18
CA ARG A 12 9.26 -3.47 7.61
C ARG A 12 8.06 -4.36 7.95
N THR A 13 7.13 -4.55 7.02
CA THR A 13 5.85 -5.22 7.32
C THR A 13 5.69 -6.57 6.63
N MET A 14 6.36 -6.82 5.50
CA MET A 14 6.15 -8.03 4.72
C MET A 14 7.13 -9.14 5.09
N ARG A 15 6.61 -10.36 5.16
CA ARG A 15 7.36 -11.61 5.31
C ARG A 15 6.87 -12.62 4.27
N TYR A 16 7.60 -13.73 4.12
CA TYR A 16 7.23 -14.79 3.18
C TYR A 16 5.88 -15.43 3.52
N ASP A 17 5.56 -15.53 4.81
CA ASP A 17 4.33 -16.09 5.36
C ASP A 17 3.21 -15.06 5.54
N SER A 18 3.40 -13.81 5.10
CA SER A 18 2.35 -12.80 5.14
C SER A 18 1.13 -13.22 4.34
N THR A 19 -0.04 -12.93 4.87
CA THR A 19 -1.33 -13.19 4.21
C THR A 19 -1.52 -12.29 2.99
N LEU A 20 -2.40 -12.70 2.07
CA LEU A 20 -2.78 -11.86 0.93
C LEU A 20 -3.43 -10.54 1.38
N GLU A 21 -4.18 -10.54 2.48
CA GLU A 21 -4.76 -9.29 3.02
C GLU A 21 -3.67 -8.32 3.54
N GLU A 22 -2.64 -8.83 4.21
CA GLU A 22 -1.50 -8.02 4.64
C GLU A 22 -0.72 -7.48 3.44
N GLY A 23 -0.48 -8.33 2.44
CA GLY A 23 0.16 -7.95 1.18
C GLY A 23 -0.59 -6.83 0.46
N GLU A 24 -1.91 -6.98 0.31
CA GLU A 24 -2.78 -5.97 -0.30
C GLU A 24 -2.69 -4.63 0.45
N LYS A 25 -2.77 -4.65 1.78
CA LYS A 25 -2.59 -3.42 2.58
C LYS A 25 -1.21 -2.79 2.38
N ALA A 26 -0.15 -3.60 2.41
CA ALA A 26 1.22 -3.10 2.31
C ALA A 26 1.52 -2.46 0.94
N VAL A 27 1.04 -3.07 -0.17
CA VAL A 27 1.25 -2.51 -1.51
C VAL A 27 0.47 -1.20 -1.71
N LEU A 28 -0.75 -1.10 -1.15
CA LEU A 28 -1.53 0.14 -1.22
C LEU A 28 -0.83 1.30 -0.48
N LEU A 29 -0.29 1.03 0.71
CA LEU A 29 0.45 2.04 1.47
C LEU A 29 1.82 2.38 0.85
N SER A 30 2.46 1.41 0.20
CA SER A 30 3.67 1.62 -0.60
C SER A 30 3.39 2.59 -1.78
N MET A 31 2.27 2.39 -2.46
CA MET A 31 1.84 3.27 -3.56
C MET A 31 1.42 4.66 -3.06
N ASP A 32 0.70 4.76 -1.94
CA ASP A 32 0.37 6.05 -1.33
C ASP A 32 1.61 6.89 -1.00
N SER A 33 2.61 6.26 -0.38
CA SER A 33 3.89 6.92 -0.05
C SER A 33 4.61 7.42 -1.30
N THR A 34 4.55 6.65 -2.38
CA THR A 34 5.19 6.97 -3.66
C THR A 34 4.47 8.10 -4.40
N LEU A 35 3.14 8.03 -4.52
CA LEU A 35 2.30 9.07 -5.13
C LEU A 35 2.48 10.44 -4.45
N ARG A 36 2.66 10.46 -3.13
CA ARG A 36 2.86 11.70 -2.36
C ARG A 36 4.25 12.31 -2.54
N SER A 37 5.24 11.52 -2.94
CA SER A 37 6.65 11.91 -2.90
C SER A 37 7.29 12.04 -4.29
N ASN A 38 6.63 11.52 -5.33
CA ASN A 38 7.15 11.57 -6.69
C ASN A 38 6.02 11.70 -7.72
N LEU A 39 6.00 12.84 -8.43
CA LEU A 39 4.98 13.17 -9.44
C LEU A 39 5.07 12.33 -10.73
N SER A 40 6.16 11.56 -10.92
CA SER A 40 6.26 10.62 -12.04
C SER A 40 5.40 9.36 -11.86
N VAL A 41 4.91 9.12 -10.64
CA VAL A 41 3.95 8.07 -10.33
C VAL A 41 2.58 8.71 -10.18
N GLY A 42 1.57 8.13 -10.84
CA GLY A 42 0.23 8.70 -10.92
C GLY A 42 -0.86 7.65 -10.88
N MET A 43 -2.08 8.13 -10.67
CA MET A 43 -3.31 7.35 -10.78
C MET A 43 -3.73 7.21 -12.26
N PRO A 44 -4.55 6.20 -12.63
CA PRO A 44 -5.09 5.15 -11.76
C PRO A 44 -4.09 4.04 -11.44
N LEU A 45 -4.36 3.26 -10.40
CA LEU A 45 -3.59 2.06 -10.06
C LEU A 45 -4.40 0.81 -10.35
N ASP A 46 -3.81 -0.18 -11.02
CA ASP A 46 -4.42 -1.49 -11.21
C ASP A 46 -3.82 -2.50 -10.22
N LEU A 47 -4.67 -3.07 -9.36
CA LEU A 47 -4.35 -4.09 -8.38
C LEU A 47 -4.90 -5.44 -8.84
N THR A 48 -4.09 -6.48 -8.77
CA THR A 48 -4.50 -7.87 -9.04
C THR A 48 -3.98 -8.79 -7.94
N VAL A 49 -4.83 -9.69 -7.46
CA VAL A 49 -4.50 -10.71 -6.47
C VAL A 49 -4.61 -12.08 -7.12
N LEU A 50 -3.56 -12.88 -6.98
CA LEU A 50 -3.45 -14.24 -7.49
C LEU A 50 -3.27 -15.21 -6.33
N ARG A 51 -4.10 -16.26 -6.27
CA ARG A 51 -3.93 -17.34 -5.30
C ARG A 51 -3.03 -18.42 -5.86
N ALA A 52 -2.15 -18.94 -5.00
CA ALA A 52 -1.22 -20.00 -5.37
C ALA A 52 -1.98 -21.25 -5.84
N GLY A 53 -1.58 -21.81 -6.98
CA GLY A 53 -2.16 -23.03 -7.53
C GLY A 53 -3.50 -22.87 -8.26
N GLU A 54 -4.13 -21.69 -8.24
CA GLU A 54 -5.44 -21.50 -8.87
C GLU A 54 -5.38 -21.06 -10.34
N CYS A 55 -4.19 -20.64 -10.83
CA CYS A 55 -3.94 -20.22 -12.22
C CYS A 55 -5.01 -19.27 -12.79
N ARG A 56 -5.60 -18.43 -11.94
CA ARG A 56 -6.65 -17.48 -12.29
C ARG A 56 -6.53 -16.20 -11.46
N ILE A 57 -7.17 -15.14 -11.94
CA ILE A 57 -7.35 -13.92 -11.17
C ILE A 57 -8.36 -14.20 -10.05
N ASP A 58 -7.93 -14.01 -8.79
CA ASP A 58 -8.83 -14.10 -7.63
C ASP A 58 -9.60 -12.79 -7.47
N ARG A 59 -8.86 -11.67 -7.46
CA ARG A 59 -9.42 -10.31 -7.38
C ARG A 59 -8.67 -9.38 -8.31
N GLN A 60 -9.42 -8.46 -8.92
CA GLN A 60 -8.87 -7.37 -9.72
C GLN A 60 -9.62 -6.10 -9.38
N ARG A 61 -8.89 -5.00 -9.25
CA ARG A 61 -9.46 -3.70 -8.90
C ARG A 61 -8.65 -2.58 -9.53
N ARG A 62 -9.33 -1.65 -10.19
CA ARG A 62 -8.78 -0.37 -10.60
C ARG A 62 -9.09 0.69 -9.55
N ILE A 63 -8.07 1.42 -9.13
CA ILE A 63 -8.15 2.47 -8.11
C ILE A 63 -8.04 3.80 -8.85
N GLU A 64 -9.18 4.47 -8.97
CA GLU A 64 -9.28 5.73 -9.69
C GLU A 64 -8.80 6.91 -8.83
N PRO A 65 -8.43 8.06 -9.46
CA PRO A 65 -8.24 9.30 -8.73
C PRO A 65 -9.47 9.62 -7.86
N GLY A 66 -9.25 9.84 -6.55
CA GLY A 66 -10.33 10.15 -5.62
C GLY A 66 -11.07 8.95 -5.04
N ASP A 67 -10.62 7.72 -5.30
CA ASP A 67 -11.17 6.50 -4.71
C ASP A 67 -11.28 6.58 -3.17
N ALA A 68 -12.50 6.41 -2.66
CA ALA A 68 -12.82 6.61 -1.25
C ALA A 68 -12.16 5.57 -0.33
N ASP A 69 -12.01 4.32 -0.80
CA ASP A 69 -11.42 3.26 -0.01
C ASP A 69 -9.90 3.44 0.11
N PHE A 70 -9.24 3.78 -0.99
CA PHE A 70 -7.82 4.08 -1.00
C PHE A 70 -7.49 5.29 -0.12
N ARG A 71 -8.31 6.34 -0.21
CA ARG A 71 -8.18 7.54 0.63
C ARG A 71 -8.34 7.20 2.12
N ARG A 72 -9.33 6.38 2.47
CA ARG A 72 -9.56 5.94 3.85
C ARG A 72 -8.35 5.18 4.42
N ILE A 73 -7.74 4.30 3.63
CA ILE A 73 -6.54 3.55 4.03
C ILE A 73 -5.37 4.52 4.27
N SER A 74 -5.13 5.45 3.34
CA SER A 74 -4.07 6.46 3.46
C SER A 74 -4.25 7.37 4.69
N ASP A 75 -5.47 7.83 4.94
CA ASP A 75 -5.79 8.70 6.08
C ASP A 75 -5.63 7.96 7.41
N ALA A 76 -6.12 6.70 7.48
CA ALA A 76 -5.97 5.86 8.66
C ALA A 76 -4.49 5.60 8.98
N TRP A 77 -3.68 5.29 7.96
CA TRP A 77 -2.23 5.09 8.12
C TRP A 77 -1.51 6.36 8.56
N SER A 78 -1.82 7.49 7.93
CA SER A 78 -1.27 8.80 8.29
C SER A 78 -1.58 9.16 9.75
N LYS A 79 -2.81 8.89 10.20
CA LYS A 79 -3.22 9.10 11.59
C LYS A 79 -2.45 8.19 12.54
N ALA A 80 -2.35 6.90 12.23
CA ALA A 80 -1.61 5.93 13.05
C ALA A 80 -0.13 6.30 13.18
N LEU A 81 0.52 6.70 12.09
CA LEU A 81 1.92 7.15 12.11
C LEU A 81 2.12 8.37 13.01
N ARG A 82 1.27 9.40 12.89
CA ARG A 82 1.35 10.59 13.75
C ARG A 82 1.16 10.25 15.22
N GLN A 83 0.21 9.37 15.52
CA GLN A 83 -0.05 8.92 16.89
C GLN A 83 1.11 8.11 17.47
N SER A 84 1.70 7.21 16.68
CA SER A 84 2.86 6.43 17.10
C SER A 84 4.09 7.31 17.30
N PHE A 85 4.33 8.26 16.39
CA PHE A 85 5.44 9.21 16.50
C PHE A 85 5.37 10.03 17.80
N ALA A 86 4.18 10.54 18.16
CA ALA A 86 3.98 11.30 19.39
C ALA A 86 4.24 10.49 20.68
N LYS A 87 4.24 9.16 20.62
CA LYS A 87 4.51 8.27 21.76
C LYS A 87 5.99 7.93 21.92
N VAL A 88 6.82 8.13 20.88
CA VAL A 88 8.25 7.85 20.95
C VAL A 88 8.91 8.87 21.89
N ARG A 89 9.57 8.37 22.94
CA ARG A 89 10.42 9.17 23.83
C ARG A 89 11.88 8.83 23.55
N ILE A 90 12.73 9.85 23.58
CA ILE A 90 14.19 9.74 23.45
C ILE A 90 14.78 10.07 24.81
#